data_AF-A0A6B3H9V0-F1
#
_entry.id   AF-A0A6B3H9V0-F1
#
_cell.length_a   1.000
_cell.length_b   1.000
_cell.length_c   1.000
_cell.angle_alpha   90.00
_cell.angle_beta   90.00
_cell.angle_gamma   90.00
#
_symmetry.space_group_name_H-M   'P 1'
#
loop_
_entity.id
_entity.type
_entity.pdbx_description
1 polymer ?
#
loop_
_entity_poly.entity_id
_entity_poly.type
_entity_poly.pdbx_seq_one_letter_code
_entity_poly.pdbx_strand_id
1 'polypeptide(L)'
;VDAPSGTATRTAQLIAAARAKAGSVPQPDATTTALDGARGADVDGVPVHAIRLRGLLAHQEVLLGGEGETLTIRHDSLHHSSFMPGIL
;
A
#
# COMPACT_ATOMS: atom_id res chain seq x y z
N VAL A 1 -11.42 14.72 -2.18
CA VAL A 1 -11.38 13.24 -2.04
C VAL A 1 -10.03 12.84 -2.57
N ASP A 2 -9.21 12.22 -1.73
CA ASP A 2 -7.77 12.12 -2.00
C ASP A 2 -7.42 10.74 -2.56
N ALA A 3 -6.33 10.63 -3.31
CA ALA A 3 -5.77 9.36 -3.76
C ALA A 3 -4.23 9.49 -3.80
N PRO A 4 -3.48 8.56 -3.20
CA PRO A 4 -3.93 7.46 -2.33
C PRO A 4 -4.57 7.96 -1.02
N SER A 5 -5.14 7.05 -0.22
CA SER A 5 -5.69 7.42 1.09
C SER A 5 -4.57 7.79 2.07
N GLY A 6 -4.87 8.60 3.09
CA GLY A 6 -3.89 8.95 4.12
C GLY A 6 -3.31 7.72 4.84
N THR A 7 -4.13 6.68 5.08
CA THR A 7 -3.66 5.40 5.62
C THR A 7 -2.65 4.73 4.68
N ALA A 8 -2.92 4.68 3.38
CA ALA A 8 -2.02 4.07 2.41
C ALA A 8 -0.69 4.82 2.30
N THR A 9 -0.73 6.16 2.24
CA THR A 9 0.48 7.00 2.29
C THR A 9 1.28 6.73 3.56
N ARG A 10 0.62 6.68 4.73
CA ARG A 10 1.29 6.43 6.01
C ARG A 10 1.90 5.02 6.07
N THR A 11 1.20 4.01 5.56
CA THR A 11 1.72 2.64 5.49
C THR A 11 2.95 2.56 4.59
N ALA A 12 2.92 3.17 3.41
CA ALA A 12 4.07 3.21 2.50
C ALA A 12 5.30 3.89 3.15
N GLN A 13 5.10 5.02 3.82
CA GLN A 13 6.18 5.71 4.56
C GLN A 13 6.79 4.86 5.68
N LEU A 14 5.97 4.11 6.43
CA LEU A 14 6.46 3.20 7.47
C LEU A 14 7.27 2.03 6.87
N ILE A 15 6.82 1.49 5.73
CA ILE A 15 7.55 0.47 4.98
C ILE A 15 8.89 1.03 4.48
N ALA A 16 8.90 2.21 3.87
CA ALA A 16 10.10 2.87 3.38
C ALA A 16 11.11 3.11 4.52
N ALA A 17 10.66 3.63 5.65
CA ALA A 17 11.51 3.84 6.83
C ALA A 17 12.11 2.54 7.37
N ALA A 18 11.32 1.45 7.41
CA ALA A 18 11.81 0.13 7.84
C ALA A 18 12.86 -0.42 6.87
N ARG A 19 12.63 -0.31 5.55
CA ARG A 19 13.60 -0.71 4.51
C ARG A 19 14.90 0.08 4.61
N ALA A 20 14.82 1.40 4.78
CA ALA A 20 15.97 2.27 4.96
C ALA A 20 16.79 1.87 6.20
N LYS A 21 16.12 1.63 7.33
CA LYS A 21 16.76 1.16 8.56
C LYS A 21 17.44 -0.20 8.39
N ALA A 22 16.86 -1.08 7.59
CA ALA A 22 17.41 -2.39 7.27
C ALA A 22 18.52 -2.35 6.20
N GLY A 23 18.84 -1.17 5.64
CA GLY A 23 19.81 -1.05 4.55
C GLY A 23 19.39 -1.78 3.27
N SER A 24 18.08 -1.97 3.07
CA SER A 24 17.56 -2.67 1.90
C SER A 24 17.82 -1.87 0.63
N VAL A 25 18.24 -2.55 -0.43
CA VAL A 25 18.35 -1.97 -1.77
C VAL A 25 16.96 -1.58 -2.32
N PRO A 26 16.87 -0.72 -3.33
CA PRO A 26 15.60 -0.46 -4.02
C PRO A 26 14.92 -1.75 -4.51
N GLN A 27 13.59 -1.74 -4.59
CA GLN A 27 12.86 -2.90 -5.11
C GLN A 27 13.24 -3.14 -6.58
N PRO A 28 13.48 -4.39 -6.99
CA PRO A 28 13.79 -4.69 -8.38
C PRO A 28 12.58 -4.37 -9.26
N ASP A 29 12.79 -3.52 -10.27
CA ASP A 29 11.80 -3.26 -11.31
C ASP A 29 12.52 -3.22 -12.67
N ALA A 30 12.31 -4.27 -13.47
CA ALA A 30 12.89 -4.39 -14.81
C ALA A 30 11.98 -3.80 -15.90
N THR A 31 10.94 -3.03 -15.52
CA THR A 31 10.01 -2.42 -16.46
C THR A 31 10.74 -1.37 -17.31
N THR A 32 10.85 -1.61 -18.62
CA THR A 32 11.50 -0.70 -19.57
C THR A 32 10.51 0.25 -20.26
N THR A 33 9.25 -0.16 -20.35
CA THR A 33 8.16 0.64 -20.91
C THR A 33 6.90 0.44 -20.07
N ALA A 34 6.18 1.53 -19.78
CA ALA A 34 4.93 1.50 -19.04
C ALA A 34 3.99 2.56 -19.58
N LEU A 35 2.68 2.29 -19.52
CA LEU A 35 1.67 3.34 -19.65
C LEU A 35 1.73 4.25 -18.43
N ASP A 36 1.37 5.52 -18.61
CA ASP A 36 1.30 6.46 -17.50
C ASP A 36 0.37 5.93 -16.39
N GLY A 37 0.81 6.04 -15.13
CA GLY A 37 0.11 5.53 -13.95
C GLY A 37 0.11 4.00 -13.74
N ALA A 38 0.64 3.19 -14.66
CA ALA A 38 0.57 1.73 -14.58
C ALA A 38 1.29 1.13 -13.35
N ARG A 39 2.33 1.81 -12.84
CA ARG A 39 3.10 1.39 -11.66
C ARG A 39 2.61 2.00 -10.34
N GLY A 40 1.47 2.70 -10.37
CA GLY A 40 0.93 3.40 -9.21
C GLY A 40 1.71 4.67 -8.88
N ALA A 41 1.33 5.32 -7.79
CA ALA A 41 2.08 6.44 -7.25
C ALA A 41 3.31 5.92 -6.48
N ASP A 42 4.44 6.60 -6.62
CA ASP A 42 5.63 6.35 -5.80
C ASP A 42 5.51 7.14 -4.49
N VAL A 43 5.51 6.43 -3.35
CA VAL A 43 5.60 7.03 -2.02
C VAL A 43 6.87 6.51 -1.34
N ASP A 44 7.92 7.33 -1.35
CA ASP A 44 9.23 7.04 -0.76
C ASP A 44 9.86 5.70 -1.26
N GLY A 45 9.68 5.39 -2.54
CA GLY A 45 10.17 4.16 -3.17
C GLY A 45 9.23 2.97 -3.01
N VAL A 46 8.02 3.16 -2.48
CA VAL A 46 6.98 2.13 -2.34
C VAL A 46 5.83 2.42 -3.31
N PRO A 47 5.56 1.53 -4.28
CA PRO A 47 4.43 1.68 -5.19
C PRO A 47 3.08 1.59 -4.46
N VAL A 48 2.18 2.54 -4.70
CA VAL A 48 0.84 2.59 -4.13
C VAL A 48 -0.21 2.73 -5.22
N HIS A 49 -1.15 1.78 -5.27
CA HIS A 49 -2.28 1.81 -6.18
C HIS A 49 -3.57 2.20 -5.45
N ALA A 50 -4.35 3.12 -6.04
CA ALA A 50 -5.60 3.59 -5.48
C ALA A 50 -6.78 3.14 -6.34
N ILE A 51 -7.70 2.37 -5.76
CA ILE A 51 -8.90 1.87 -6.44
C ILE A 51 -10.12 2.66 -5.94
N ARG A 52 -10.98 3.07 -6.88
CA ARG A 52 -12.30 3.64 -6.59
C ARG A 52 -13.34 2.78 -7.26
N LEU A 53 -14.08 2.03 -6.44
CA LEU A 53 -15.06 1.07 -6.91
C LEU A 53 -16.35 1.22 -6.10
N ARG A 54 -17.49 1.31 -6.80
CA ARG A 54 -18.81 1.36 -6.16
C ARG A 54 -19.03 0.09 -5.33
N GLY A 55 -19.55 0.27 -4.11
CA GLY A 55 -19.82 -0.84 -3.18
C GLY A 55 -18.70 -1.10 -2.19
N LEU A 56 -17.52 -0.51 -2.37
CA LEU A 56 -16.43 -0.56 -1.39
C LEU A 56 -16.51 0.63 -0.42
N LEU A 57 -16.21 0.38 0.86
CA LEU A 57 -16.11 1.42 1.89
C LEU A 57 -14.64 1.82 2.10
N ALA A 58 -13.85 1.01 2.81
CA ALA A 58 -12.41 1.23 2.96
C ALA A 58 -11.65 -0.10 3.05
N HIS A 59 -10.68 -0.26 2.16
CA HIS A 59 -9.91 -1.50 2.02
C HIS A 59 -8.45 -1.13 1.78
N GLN A 60 -7.53 -1.86 2.40
CA GLN A 60 -6.10 -1.74 2.14
C GLN A 60 -5.47 -3.13 2.13
N GLU A 61 -4.59 -3.34 1.17
CA GLU A 61 -3.82 -4.56 1.02
C GLU A 61 -2.34 -4.19 0.85
N VAL A 62 -1.47 -4.89 1.57
CA VAL A 62 -0.01 -4.79 1.45
C VAL A 62 0.50 -6.14 0.98
N LEU A 63 1.14 -6.14 -0.18
CA LEU A 63 1.74 -7.32 -0.80
C LEU A 63 3.25 -7.28 -0.59
N LEU A 64 3.79 -8.28 0.10
CA LEU A 64 5.22 -8.44 0.34
C LEU A 64 5.70 -9.70 -0.40
N GLY A 65 6.71 -9.56 -1.26
CA GLY A 65 7.28 -10.66 -2.03
C GLY A 65 8.66 -11.07 -1.53
N GLY A 66 8.90 -12.38 -1.49
CA GLY A 66 10.20 -13.01 -1.26
C GLY A 66 10.48 -14.06 -2.33
N GLU A 67 11.64 -14.70 -2.28
CA GLU A 67 11.96 -15.79 -3.20
C GLU A 67 11.04 -17.00 -2.95
N GLY A 68 10.20 -17.33 -3.93
CA GLY A 68 9.26 -18.46 -3.84
C GLY A 68 8.07 -18.24 -2.92
N GLU A 69 7.90 -17.05 -2.34
CA GLU A 69 6.83 -16.78 -1.36
C GLU A 69 6.26 -15.37 -1.43
N THR A 70 5.04 -15.22 -0.87
CA THR A 70 4.40 -13.92 -0.68
C THR A 70 3.70 -13.88 0.68
N LEU A 71 3.67 -12.71 1.30
CA LEU A 71 2.85 -12.39 2.46
C LEU A 71 1.91 -11.25 2.11
N THR A 72 0.62 -11.49 2.30
CA THR A 72 -0.42 -10.48 2.12
C THR A 72 -1.01 -10.09 3.47
N ILE A 73 -1.01 -8.79 3.77
CA ILE A 73 -1.71 -8.22 4.91
C ILE A 73 -2.86 -7.37 4.37
N ARG A 74 -4.09 -7.76 4.70
CA ARG A 74 -5.29 -7.11 4.21
C ARG A 74 -6.18 -6.67 5.37
N HIS A 75 -6.71 -5.46 5.26
CA HIS A 75 -7.70 -4.91 6.17
C HIS A 75 -8.89 -4.38 5.38
N ASP A 76 -10.09 -4.84 5.75
CA ASP A 76 -11.36 -4.46 5.13
C ASP A 76 -12.27 -3.86 6.22
N SER A 77 -12.60 -2.58 6.08
CA SER A 77 -13.65 -1.93 6.87
C SER A 77 -14.95 -1.98 6.10
N LEU A 78 -15.88 -2.81 6.56
CA LEU A 78 -17.18 -3.01 5.91
C LEU A 78 -18.26 -2.05 6.43
N HIS A 79 -18.02 -1.43 7.59
CA HIS A 79 -18.95 -0.50 8.22
C HIS A 79 -18.18 0.41 9.19
N HIS A 80 -18.69 1.63 9.43
CA HIS A 80 -18.02 2.63 10.29
C HIS A 80 -17.86 2.18 11.76
N SER A 81 -18.63 1.18 12.21
CA SER A 81 -18.45 0.58 13.53
C SER A 81 -17.08 -0.08 13.71
N SER A 82 -16.34 -0.38 12.63
CA SER A 82 -14.98 -0.93 12.70
C SER A 82 -13.97 0.01 13.37
N PHE A 83 -14.27 1.31 13.47
CA PHE A 83 -13.41 2.26 14.16
C PHE A 83 -13.62 2.28 15.67
N MET A 84 -14.77 1.82 16.16
CA MET A 84 -15.16 1.94 17.57
C MET A 84 -14.21 1.19 18.53
N PRO A 85 -13.71 -0.02 18.23
CA PRO A 85 -12.74 -0.70 19.10
C PRO A 85 -11.43 0.05 19.32
N GLY A 86 -11.04 0.97 18.41
CA GLY A 86 -9.83 1.77 18.57
C GLY A 86 -10.02 3.07 19.35
N ILE A 87 -11.27 3.41 19.71
CA ILE A 87 -11.62 4.59 20.51
C ILE A 87 -11.75 4.24 21.99
N LEU A 88 -12.23 3.03 22.29
CA LEU A 88 -12.41 2.50 23.64
C LEU A 88 -11.08 2.02 24.23
#